data_AF-A0A2R5LF90-F1
#
_entry.id   AF-A0A2R5LF90-F1
#
_cell.length_a   1.000
_cell.length_b   1.000
_cell.length_c   1.000
_cell.angle_alpha   90.00
_cell.angle_beta   90.00
_cell.angle_gamma   90.00
#
_symmetry.space_group_name_H-M   'P 1'
#
loop_
_entity.id
_entity.type
_entity.pdbx_description
1 polymer ?
#
loop_
_entity_poly.entity_id
_entity_poly.type
_entity_poly.pdbx_seq_one_letter_code
_entity_poly.pdbx_strand_id
1 'polypeptide(L)'
;ILKMCLFEHYYSGPASVLCCPEDQLEGVVQTLTRQQISLIMNLPSVERCMEDNKLSTSKQANQRILIDLVKMLHSHHRSSVTMLKALHEFSKDLPNWPLGHQLRDTYLLFLQTPAAEMEGFKSLIKLTRLMSRDEIETRLRSAMKVINREESVVDPNIEDLASGIGSILDKLREITKEETESKHEQDGLESVPIDWGNVRSRSQFKEKLKSLTKAKKQSPFEAVREELAQFIDKTFSIISPPTNLALHEALYFDDALVLKHYFLPSPRSVLHGALVNPQAYLKSMDVLPDLSLAYKLHLEGGKLINLYDWMESFRSMKTAHDSGRSSDKDRLVEAEFFRAVTELQFLGYVKSTKRKTDHVARMTWGSC
;
A
#
# COMPACT_ATOMS: atom_id res chain seq x y z
N ILE A 1 -6.39 14.17 -9.82
CA ILE A 1 -5.55 13.43 -8.84
C ILE A 1 -4.17 13.15 -9.42
N LEU A 2 -4.00 12.30 -10.45
CA LEU A 2 -2.68 11.98 -11.03
C LEU A 2 -1.81 13.19 -11.40
N LYS A 3 -2.40 14.21 -12.04
CA LYS A 3 -1.68 15.47 -12.35
C LYS A 3 -1.16 16.18 -11.10
N MET A 4 -1.89 16.10 -9.99
CA MET A 4 -1.47 16.69 -8.72
C MET A 4 -0.39 15.82 -8.04
N CYS A 5 -0.49 14.49 -8.12
CA CYS A 5 0.59 13.60 -7.68
C CYS A 5 1.90 13.91 -8.41
N LEU A 6 1.82 14.10 -9.74
CA LEU A 6 2.97 14.45 -10.57
C LEU A 6 3.55 15.81 -10.17
N PHE A 7 2.67 16.81 -9.99
CA PHE A 7 3.07 18.14 -9.56
C PHE A 7 3.76 18.11 -8.19
N GLU A 8 3.15 17.48 -7.20
CA GLU A 8 3.73 17.39 -5.85
C GLU A 8 5.03 16.59 -5.84
N HIS A 9 5.13 15.51 -6.63
CA HIS A 9 6.38 14.77 -6.77
C HIS A 9 7.52 15.68 -7.27
N TYR A 10 7.34 16.35 -8.41
CA TYR A 10 8.39 17.22 -8.97
C TYR A 10 8.61 18.52 -8.18
N TYR A 11 7.64 18.95 -7.38
CA TYR A 11 7.75 20.16 -6.57
C TYR A 11 8.40 19.92 -5.21
N SER A 12 8.09 18.80 -4.55
CA SER A 12 8.53 18.51 -3.18
C SER A 12 9.97 18.01 -3.08
N GLY A 13 10.41 17.19 -4.05
CA GLY A 13 11.68 16.47 -3.97
C GLY A 13 12.76 17.01 -4.90
N PRO A 14 13.95 17.40 -4.40
CA PRO A 14 15.08 17.72 -5.29
C PRO A 14 15.57 16.49 -6.07
N ALA A 15 15.30 15.28 -5.56
CA ALA A 15 15.64 14.02 -6.21
C ALA A 15 14.78 13.69 -7.43
N SER A 16 13.57 14.28 -7.53
CA SER A 16 12.66 14.06 -8.66
C SER A 16 13.22 14.58 -9.99
N VAL A 17 14.26 15.42 -9.95
CA VAL A 17 15.04 15.80 -11.15
C VAL A 17 15.64 14.58 -11.85
N LEU A 18 15.95 13.51 -11.10
CA LEU A 18 16.47 12.25 -11.64
C LEU A 18 15.39 11.37 -12.31
N CYS A 19 14.10 11.72 -12.16
CA CYS A 19 12.99 11.04 -12.83
C CYS A 19 12.94 11.43 -14.32
N CYS A 20 13.85 10.84 -15.10
CA CYS A 20 14.01 11.09 -16.53
C CYS A 20 14.31 9.77 -17.28
N PRO A 21 14.17 9.74 -18.61
CA PRO A 21 14.56 8.57 -19.41
C PRO A 21 16.06 8.25 -19.23
N GLU A 22 16.42 6.97 -19.29
CA GLU A 22 17.79 6.49 -19.09
C GLU A 22 18.81 7.20 -20.00
N ASP A 23 18.42 7.54 -21.23
CA ASP A 23 19.26 8.23 -22.21
C ASP A 23 19.65 9.67 -21.81
N GLN A 24 18.82 10.32 -20.99
CA GLN A 24 19.00 11.72 -20.57
C GLN A 24 19.64 11.85 -19.19
N LEU A 25 19.67 10.75 -18.43
CA LEU A 25 20.13 10.70 -17.05
C LEU A 25 21.53 11.28 -16.86
N GLU A 26 22.46 10.92 -17.75
CA GLU A 26 23.86 11.38 -17.65
C GLU A 26 23.97 12.90 -17.82
N GLY A 27 23.19 13.47 -18.75
CA GLY A 27 23.14 14.92 -18.95
C GLY A 27 22.55 15.64 -17.74
N VAL A 28 21.45 15.12 -17.19
CA VAL A 28 20.79 15.69 -16.00
C VAL A 28 21.72 15.66 -14.79
N VAL A 29 22.37 14.53 -14.53
CA VAL A 29 23.29 14.37 -13.38
C VAL A 29 24.49 15.31 -13.48
N GLN A 30 24.97 15.64 -14.70
CA GLN A 30 26.03 16.61 -14.90
C GLN A 30 25.64 18.03 -14.49
N THR A 31 24.38 18.41 -14.68
CA THR A 31 23.86 19.75 -14.31
C THR A 31 23.71 19.96 -12.80
N LEU A 32 23.66 18.88 -12.01
CA LEU A 32 23.45 18.97 -10.57
C LEU A 32 24.61 19.68 -9.84
N THR A 33 24.25 20.54 -8.89
CA THR A 33 25.19 21.20 -7.98
C THR A 33 25.66 20.25 -6.87
N ARG A 34 26.78 20.58 -6.20
CA ARG A 34 27.28 19.77 -5.07
C ARG A 34 26.27 19.70 -3.92
N GLN A 35 25.54 20.79 -3.67
CA GLN A 35 24.52 20.86 -2.61
C GLN A 35 23.32 19.95 -2.93
N GLN A 36 22.85 19.94 -4.18
CA GLN A 36 21.77 19.04 -4.60
C GLN A 36 22.20 17.57 -4.48
N ILE A 37 23.43 17.24 -4.90
CA ILE A 37 23.97 15.88 -4.74
C ILE A 37 24.01 15.48 -3.26
N SER A 38 24.47 16.36 -2.36
CA SER A 38 24.47 16.05 -0.93
C SER A 38 23.06 15.86 -0.36
N LEU A 39 22.08 16.66 -0.79
CA LEU A 39 20.69 16.51 -0.37
C LEU A 39 20.10 15.17 -0.81
N ILE A 40 20.40 14.74 -2.04
CA ILE A 40 19.94 13.46 -2.58
C ILE A 40 20.61 12.28 -1.86
N MET A 41 21.90 12.39 -1.56
CA MET A 41 22.65 11.34 -0.86
C MET A 41 22.27 11.19 0.63
N ASN A 42 21.71 12.24 1.23
CA ASN A 42 21.19 12.23 2.60
C ASN A 42 19.71 11.79 2.66
N LEU A 43 19.16 11.24 1.57
CA LEU A 43 17.79 10.71 1.60
C LEU A 43 17.74 9.45 2.50
N PRO A 44 16.62 9.23 3.22
CA PRO A 44 16.49 8.10 4.16
C PRO A 44 16.72 6.73 3.51
N SER A 45 16.31 6.53 2.26
CA SER A 45 16.55 5.28 1.53
C SER A 45 18.03 5.05 1.22
N VAL A 46 18.75 6.10 0.84
CA VAL A 46 20.18 6.03 0.50
C VAL A 46 20.99 5.78 1.77
N GLU A 47 20.69 6.48 2.86
CA GLU A 47 21.32 6.25 4.16
C GLU A 47 21.10 4.82 4.68
N ARG A 48 19.90 4.25 4.45
CA ARG A 48 19.57 2.88 4.87
C ARG A 48 20.33 1.83 4.05
N CYS A 49 20.41 2.02 2.73
CA CYS A 49 20.98 1.01 1.83
C CYS A 49 22.50 1.14 1.66
N MET A 50 23.08 2.29 2.01
CA MET A 50 24.50 2.57 1.90
C MET A 50 25.06 2.96 3.27
N GLU A 51 25.27 1.96 4.15
CA GLU A 51 25.87 2.16 5.49
C GLU A 51 27.30 2.75 5.40
N ASP A 52 28.01 2.50 4.29
CA ASP A 52 29.36 3.00 4.00
C ASP A 52 29.38 4.42 3.39
N ASN A 53 28.47 5.29 3.81
CA ASN A 53 28.19 6.62 3.25
C ASN A 53 29.33 7.65 3.46
N LYS A 54 30.56 7.32 3.05
CA LYS A 54 31.59 8.31 2.77
C LYS A 54 31.25 8.92 1.42
N LEU A 55 30.37 9.93 1.45
CA LEU A 55 30.21 10.88 0.35
C LEU A 55 31.61 11.19 -0.18
N SER A 56 31.92 10.71 -1.38
CA SER A 56 33.29 10.84 -1.86
C SER A 56 33.59 12.31 -1.98
N THR A 57 34.81 12.73 -1.60
CA THR A 57 35.26 14.12 -1.74
C THR A 57 35.16 14.60 -3.20
N SER A 58 35.10 13.67 -4.16
CA SER A 58 34.91 13.93 -5.58
C SER A 58 33.44 13.96 -6.01
N LYS A 59 33.03 15.09 -6.61
CA LYS A 59 31.72 15.26 -7.26
C LYS A 59 31.45 14.18 -8.31
N GLN A 60 32.47 13.80 -9.09
CA GLN A 60 32.31 12.84 -10.20
C GLN A 60 32.03 11.42 -9.72
N ALA A 61 32.59 11.02 -8.57
CA ALA A 61 32.33 9.70 -8.00
C ALA A 61 30.87 9.58 -7.54
N ASN A 62 30.35 10.60 -6.84
CA ASN A 62 28.95 10.61 -6.39
C ASN A 62 27.98 10.68 -7.57
N GLN A 63 28.33 11.39 -8.65
CA GLN A 63 27.52 11.41 -9.88
C GLN A 63 27.42 10.03 -10.53
N ARG A 64 28.51 9.25 -10.57
CA ARG A 64 28.48 7.87 -11.09
C ARG A 64 27.60 6.97 -10.23
N ILE A 65 27.74 7.04 -8.91
CA ILE A 65 26.90 6.28 -7.97
C ILE A 65 25.42 6.60 -8.21
N LEU A 66 25.05 7.88 -8.34
CA LEU A 66 23.66 8.26 -8.63
C LEU A 66 23.15 7.69 -9.96
N ILE A 67 23.96 7.72 -11.01
CA ILE A 67 23.60 7.14 -12.31
C ILE A 67 23.36 5.63 -12.16
N ASP A 68 24.26 4.93 -11.46
CA ASP A 68 24.16 3.49 -11.26
C ASP A 68 22.91 3.13 -10.42
N LEU A 69 22.64 3.87 -9.34
CA LEU A 69 21.43 3.68 -8.52
C LEU A 69 20.14 3.88 -9.33
N VAL A 70 20.06 4.93 -10.14
CA VAL A 70 18.87 5.20 -10.96
C VAL A 70 18.72 4.15 -12.07
N LYS A 71 19.81 3.71 -12.71
CA LYS A 71 19.78 2.60 -13.67
C LYS A 71 19.31 1.29 -13.03
N MET A 72 19.77 0.99 -11.82
CA MET A 72 19.27 -0.17 -11.06
C MET A 72 17.78 -0.06 -10.76
N LEU A 73 17.28 1.12 -10.39
CA LEU A 73 15.85 1.35 -10.16
C LEU A 73 15.01 1.16 -11.43
N HIS A 74 15.47 1.67 -12.58
CA HIS A 74 14.79 1.46 -13.87
C HIS A 74 14.76 -0.02 -14.27
N SER A 75 15.90 -0.71 -14.14
CA SER A 75 15.99 -2.15 -14.40
C SER A 75 15.03 -2.92 -13.49
N HIS A 76 15.06 -2.64 -12.19
CA HIS A 76 14.18 -3.28 -11.22
C HIS A 76 12.69 -3.01 -11.50
N HIS A 77 12.31 -1.78 -11.86
CA HIS A 77 10.92 -1.48 -12.21
C HIS A 77 10.47 -2.28 -13.43
N ARG A 78 11.30 -2.31 -14.49
CA ARG A 78 11.02 -3.02 -15.74
C ARG A 78 10.87 -4.53 -15.50
N SER A 79 11.78 -5.13 -14.72
CA SER A 79 11.72 -6.55 -14.40
C SER A 79 10.59 -6.90 -13.45
N SER A 80 10.40 -6.12 -12.37
CA SER A 80 9.30 -6.34 -11.42
C SER A 80 7.94 -6.28 -12.08
N VAL A 81 7.69 -5.29 -12.95
CA VAL A 81 6.41 -5.18 -13.66
C VAL A 81 6.17 -6.38 -14.59
N THR A 82 7.20 -6.83 -15.31
CA THR A 82 7.11 -8.00 -16.20
C THR A 82 6.82 -9.27 -15.41
N MET A 83 7.56 -9.49 -14.31
CA MET A 83 7.33 -10.63 -13.43
C MET A 83 5.96 -10.57 -12.76
N LEU A 84 5.47 -9.41 -12.33
CA LEU A 84 4.13 -9.28 -11.75
C LEU A 84 3.01 -9.58 -12.76
N LYS A 85 3.19 -9.22 -14.04
CA LYS A 85 2.25 -9.62 -15.10
C LYS A 85 2.23 -11.15 -15.28
N ALA A 86 3.39 -11.79 -15.26
CA ALA A 86 3.48 -13.24 -15.32
C ALA A 86 2.85 -13.90 -14.07
N LEU A 87 3.09 -13.36 -12.87
CA LEU A 87 2.50 -13.82 -11.61
C LEU A 87 0.97 -13.66 -11.60
N HIS A 88 0.47 -12.55 -12.14
CA HIS A 88 -0.96 -12.32 -12.29
C HIS A 88 -1.60 -13.38 -13.19
N GLU A 89 -0.93 -13.79 -14.27
CA GLU A 89 -1.42 -14.84 -15.16
C GLU A 89 -1.53 -16.21 -14.44
N PHE A 90 -0.61 -16.50 -13.53
CA PHE A 90 -0.71 -17.70 -12.67
C PHE A 90 -1.89 -17.65 -11.70
N SER A 91 -2.35 -16.46 -11.28
CA SER A 91 -3.33 -16.30 -10.21
C SER A 91 -4.73 -15.87 -10.63
N LYS A 92 -4.91 -15.25 -11.81
CA LYS A 92 -6.17 -14.61 -12.22
C LYS A 92 -7.40 -15.53 -12.24
N ASP A 93 -7.23 -16.78 -12.69
CA ASP A 93 -8.34 -17.74 -12.81
C ASP A 93 -8.43 -18.67 -11.59
N LEU A 94 -7.76 -18.35 -10.47
CA LEU A 94 -7.83 -19.16 -9.25
C LEU A 94 -9.03 -18.76 -8.38
N PRO A 95 -9.61 -19.73 -7.63
CA PRO A 95 -10.68 -19.43 -6.70
C PRO A 95 -10.20 -18.43 -5.64
N ASN A 96 -11.07 -17.47 -5.31
CA ASN A 96 -10.85 -16.39 -4.33
C ASN A 96 -9.78 -15.35 -4.70
N TRP A 97 -9.24 -15.36 -5.93
CA TRP A 97 -8.28 -14.35 -6.43
C TRP A 97 -7.18 -14.01 -5.43
N PRO A 98 -6.26 -14.95 -5.14
CA PRO A 98 -5.29 -14.80 -4.05
C PRO A 98 -4.44 -13.53 -4.15
N LEU A 99 -4.18 -13.04 -5.36
CA LEU A 99 -3.40 -11.82 -5.62
C LEU A 99 -4.25 -10.68 -6.20
N GLY A 100 -5.58 -10.76 -6.05
CA GLY A 100 -6.53 -9.81 -6.60
C GLY A 100 -7.03 -10.15 -8.01
N HIS A 101 -8.13 -9.51 -8.41
CA HIS A 101 -8.82 -9.80 -9.67
C HIS A 101 -8.14 -9.12 -10.85
N GLN A 102 -7.60 -7.92 -10.65
CA GLN A 102 -6.94 -7.15 -11.69
C GLN A 102 -5.44 -7.02 -11.40
N LEU A 103 -4.65 -6.81 -12.46
CA LEU A 103 -3.20 -6.56 -12.33
C LEU A 103 -2.89 -5.41 -11.35
N ARG A 104 -3.75 -4.38 -11.29
CA ARG A 104 -3.59 -3.26 -10.35
C ARG A 104 -3.63 -3.72 -8.90
N ASP A 105 -4.45 -4.72 -8.58
CA ASP A 105 -4.60 -5.22 -7.21
C ASP A 105 -3.34 -5.99 -6.80
N THR A 106 -2.83 -6.82 -7.72
CA THR A 106 -1.54 -7.51 -7.58
C THR A 106 -0.38 -6.52 -7.41
N TYR A 107 -0.38 -5.44 -8.20
CA TYR A 107 0.63 -4.38 -8.11
C TYR A 107 0.55 -3.63 -6.78
N LEU A 108 -0.65 -3.30 -6.29
CA LEU A 108 -0.83 -2.64 -4.99
C LEU A 108 -0.36 -3.52 -3.83
N LEU A 109 -0.66 -4.82 -3.85
CA LEU A 109 -0.17 -5.76 -2.84
C LEU A 109 1.36 -5.85 -2.84
N PHE A 110 1.95 -5.93 -4.03
CA PHE A 110 3.40 -5.94 -4.22
C PHE A 110 4.08 -4.67 -3.66
N LEU A 111 3.49 -3.49 -3.84
CA LEU A 111 4.05 -2.25 -3.30
C LEU A 111 4.03 -2.21 -1.76
N GLN A 112 3.10 -2.92 -1.13
CA GLN A 112 2.93 -2.93 0.33
C GLN A 112 3.78 -3.98 1.03
N THR A 113 3.83 -5.19 0.48
CA THR A 113 4.50 -6.33 1.12
C THR A 113 5.32 -7.13 0.10
N PRO A 114 6.50 -7.65 0.49
CA PRO A 114 7.28 -8.55 -0.35
C PRO A 114 6.49 -9.80 -0.76
N ALA A 115 6.77 -10.33 -1.95
CA ALA A 115 5.96 -11.41 -2.50
C ALA A 115 5.95 -12.68 -1.63
N ALA A 116 7.08 -13.01 -1.01
CA ALA A 116 7.23 -14.16 -0.11
C ALA A 116 6.34 -14.08 1.15
N GLU A 117 6.01 -12.87 1.61
CA GLU A 117 5.23 -12.65 2.83
C GLU A 117 3.72 -12.66 2.58
N MET A 118 3.31 -12.38 1.34
CA MET A 118 1.90 -12.32 0.94
C MET A 118 1.17 -13.64 1.24
N GLU A 119 0.08 -13.59 2.02
CA GLU A 119 -0.77 -14.75 2.27
C GLU A 119 -1.37 -15.31 0.98
N GLY A 120 -1.72 -14.40 0.06
CA GLY A 120 -2.16 -14.73 -1.30
C GLY A 120 -1.14 -15.57 -2.07
N PHE A 121 0.14 -15.21 -1.99
CA PHE A 121 1.21 -15.95 -2.66
C PHE A 121 1.39 -17.37 -2.08
N LYS A 122 1.33 -17.50 -0.76
CA LYS A 122 1.35 -18.83 -0.09
C LYS A 122 0.12 -19.68 -0.47
N SER A 123 -1.03 -19.04 -0.66
CA SER A 123 -2.24 -19.69 -1.16
C SER A 123 -2.09 -20.16 -2.60
N LEU A 124 -1.53 -19.30 -3.47
CA LEU A 124 -1.19 -19.64 -4.87
C LEU A 124 -0.33 -20.91 -4.94
N ILE A 125 0.77 -20.96 -4.20
CA ILE A 125 1.67 -22.14 -4.17
C ILE A 125 0.91 -23.42 -3.75
N LYS A 126 0.03 -23.32 -2.75
CA LYS A 126 -0.80 -24.47 -2.31
C LYS A 126 -1.79 -24.90 -3.39
N LEU A 127 -2.40 -23.95 -4.10
CA LEU A 127 -3.33 -24.23 -5.20
C LEU A 127 -2.62 -24.85 -6.40
N THR A 128 -1.39 -24.41 -6.71
CA THR A 128 -0.55 -24.99 -7.78
C THR A 128 -0.35 -26.50 -7.61
N ARG A 129 -0.22 -26.99 -6.38
CA ARG A 129 -0.10 -28.43 -6.08
C ARG A 129 -1.36 -29.25 -6.40
N LEU A 130 -2.52 -28.59 -6.55
CA LEU A 130 -3.83 -29.21 -6.78
C LEU A 130 -4.30 -29.10 -8.24
N MET A 131 -3.70 -28.22 -9.04
CA MET A 131 -4.16 -27.86 -10.38
C MET A 131 -4.01 -28.97 -11.43
N SER A 132 -4.96 -29.09 -12.36
CA SER A 132 -4.90 -30.07 -13.44
C SER A 132 -3.76 -29.76 -14.45
N ARG A 133 -3.40 -30.74 -15.28
CA ARG A 133 -2.33 -30.58 -16.29
C ARG A 133 -2.65 -29.47 -17.28
N ASP A 134 -3.86 -29.49 -17.84
CA ASP A 134 -4.29 -28.53 -18.85
C ASP A 134 -4.33 -27.10 -18.28
N GLU A 135 -4.69 -26.97 -17.00
CA GLU A 135 -4.68 -25.68 -16.30
C GLU A 135 -3.27 -25.13 -16.07
N ILE A 136 -2.31 -26.01 -15.74
CA ILE A 136 -0.91 -25.62 -15.61
C ILE A 136 -0.34 -25.21 -16.98
N GLU A 137 -0.60 -26.00 -18.02
CA GLU A 137 -0.07 -25.74 -19.36
C GLU A 137 -0.62 -24.44 -19.95
N THR A 138 -1.92 -24.18 -19.80
CA THR A 138 -2.55 -22.94 -20.27
C THR A 138 -1.95 -21.71 -19.59
N ARG A 139 -1.74 -21.75 -18.28
CA ARG A 139 -1.13 -20.62 -17.54
C ARG A 139 0.35 -20.43 -17.87
N LEU A 140 1.13 -21.50 -17.97
CA LEU A 140 2.54 -21.42 -18.40
C LEU A 140 2.66 -20.81 -19.80
N ARG A 141 1.80 -21.23 -20.74
CA ARG A 141 1.77 -20.66 -22.10
C ARG A 141 1.36 -19.19 -22.10
N SER A 142 0.39 -18.81 -21.27
CA SER A 142 0.00 -17.40 -21.17
C SER A 142 1.07 -16.54 -20.51
N ALA A 143 1.77 -17.03 -19.47
CA ALA A 143 2.89 -16.34 -18.86
C ALA A 143 4.04 -16.16 -19.87
N MET A 144 4.35 -17.20 -20.66
CA MET A 144 5.34 -17.12 -21.74
C MET A 144 4.94 -16.09 -22.81
N LYS A 145 3.65 -15.97 -23.16
CA LYS A 145 3.17 -14.93 -24.09
C LYS A 145 3.36 -13.52 -23.53
N VAL A 146 3.27 -13.32 -22.22
CA VAL A 146 3.53 -12.03 -21.58
C VAL A 146 5.02 -11.69 -21.71
N ILE A 147 5.89 -12.63 -21.35
CA ILE A 147 7.35 -12.45 -21.42
C ILE A 147 7.80 -12.13 -22.86
N ASN A 148 7.32 -12.91 -23.84
CA ASN A 148 7.69 -12.73 -25.24
C ASN A 148 7.20 -11.41 -25.87
N ARG A 149 6.19 -10.75 -25.29
CA ARG A 149 5.73 -9.43 -25.76
C ARG A 149 6.65 -8.31 -25.31
N GLU A 150 7.41 -8.53 -24.24
CA GLU A 150 8.34 -7.58 -23.66
C GLU A 150 9.77 -7.90 -24.13
N GLU A 151 10.00 -7.88 -25.45
CA GLU A 151 11.32 -8.10 -26.09
C GLU A 151 12.42 -7.13 -25.62
N SER A 152 12.04 -6.04 -24.94
CA SER A 152 12.93 -4.95 -24.53
C SER A 152 13.62 -5.15 -23.16
N VAL A 153 13.43 -6.29 -22.49
CA VAL A 153 13.93 -6.50 -21.12
C VAL A 153 14.97 -7.63 -21.07
N VAL A 154 16.24 -7.26 -21.17
CA VAL A 154 17.37 -8.17 -20.91
C VAL A 154 17.66 -8.12 -19.40
N ASP A 155 16.83 -8.80 -18.61
CA ASP A 155 17.08 -8.99 -17.17
C ASP A 155 17.28 -10.50 -16.91
N PRO A 156 18.38 -10.90 -16.22
CA PRO A 156 18.65 -12.30 -15.92
C PRO A 156 17.46 -13.03 -15.27
N ASN A 157 16.69 -12.33 -14.43
CA ASN A 157 15.54 -12.94 -13.74
C ASN A 157 14.39 -13.30 -14.70
N ILE A 158 14.25 -12.57 -15.80
CA ILE A 158 13.22 -12.82 -16.81
C ILE A 158 13.66 -13.96 -17.73
N GLU A 159 14.96 -14.03 -18.05
CA GLU A 159 15.53 -15.16 -18.80
C GLU A 159 15.44 -16.47 -18.00
N ASP A 160 15.73 -16.42 -16.70
CA ASP A 160 15.54 -17.54 -15.77
C ASP A 160 14.06 -17.95 -15.68
N LEU A 161 13.14 -16.97 -15.65
CA LEU A 161 11.69 -17.24 -15.69
C LEU A 161 11.28 -17.91 -17.00
N ALA A 162 11.75 -17.42 -18.15
CA ALA A 162 11.42 -17.95 -19.47
C ALA A 162 11.97 -19.36 -19.67
N SER A 163 13.23 -19.59 -19.29
CA SER A 163 13.88 -20.91 -19.39
C SER A 163 13.26 -21.92 -18.43
N GLY A 164 12.92 -21.52 -17.20
CA GLY A 164 12.20 -22.37 -16.25
C GLY A 164 10.80 -22.74 -16.72
N ILE A 165 10.03 -21.78 -17.26
CA ILE A 165 8.73 -22.07 -17.88
C ILE A 165 8.88 -23.03 -19.06
N GLY A 166 9.89 -22.83 -19.91
CA GLY A 166 10.19 -23.71 -21.04
C GLY A 166 10.50 -25.15 -20.59
N SER A 167 11.39 -25.31 -19.62
CA SER A 167 11.76 -26.63 -19.07
C SER A 167 10.55 -27.38 -18.50
N ILE A 168 9.68 -26.69 -17.75
CA ILE A 168 8.47 -27.31 -17.20
C ILE A 168 7.49 -27.69 -18.31
N LEU A 169 7.32 -26.84 -19.33
CA LEU A 169 6.47 -27.15 -20.49
C LEU A 169 6.97 -28.36 -21.28
N ASP A 170 8.29 -28.51 -21.44
CA ASP A 170 8.87 -29.67 -22.13
C ASP A 170 8.69 -30.96 -21.33
N LYS A 171 8.90 -30.93 -20.00
CA LYS A 171 8.59 -32.06 -19.11
C LYS A 171 7.12 -32.47 -19.15
N LEU A 172 6.20 -31.49 -19.21
CA LEU A 172 4.76 -31.79 -19.34
C LEU A 172 4.42 -32.46 -20.68
N ARG A 173 5.13 -32.09 -21.76
CA ARG A 173 4.99 -32.75 -23.07
C ARG A 173 5.55 -34.16 -23.06
N GLU A 174 6.71 -34.38 -22.43
CA GLU A 174 7.32 -35.72 -22.29
C GLU A 174 6.39 -36.68 -21.55
N ILE A 175 5.83 -36.26 -20.40
CA ILE A 175 4.86 -37.06 -19.65
C ILE A 175 3.61 -37.37 -20.49
N THR A 176 3.16 -36.41 -21.31
CA THR A 176 2.01 -36.62 -22.20
C THR A 176 2.32 -37.68 -23.27
N LYS A 177 3.54 -37.69 -23.80
CA LYS A 177 3.99 -38.69 -24.78
C LYS A 177 4.11 -40.08 -24.15
N GLU A 178 4.73 -40.17 -22.97
CA GLU A 178 4.87 -41.43 -22.23
C GLU A 178 3.50 -42.03 -21.84
N GLU A 179 2.52 -41.20 -21.45
CA GLU A 179 1.14 -41.63 -21.18
C GLU A 179 0.40 -42.11 -22.44
N THR A 180 0.72 -41.58 -23.62
CA THR A 180 0.15 -42.06 -24.90
C THR A 180 0.84 -43.32 -25.41
N GLU A 181 2.14 -43.48 -25.18
CA GLU A 181 2.91 -44.66 -25.58
C GLU A 181 2.61 -45.85 -24.65
N SER A 182 2.53 -45.63 -23.34
CA SER A 182 2.13 -46.67 -22.37
C SER A 182 0.67 -47.14 -22.54
N LYS A 183 -0.23 -46.29 -23.05
CA LYS A 183 -1.58 -46.71 -23.46
C LYS A 183 -1.59 -47.60 -24.70
N HIS A 184 -0.60 -47.47 -25.59
CA HIS A 184 -0.48 -48.34 -26.77
C HIS A 184 0.15 -49.71 -26.44
N GLU A 185 0.92 -49.83 -25.36
CA GLU A 185 1.44 -51.13 -24.88
C GLU A 185 0.50 -51.84 -23.87
N GLN A 186 -0.40 -51.12 -23.21
CA GLN A 186 -1.32 -51.67 -22.18
C GLN A 186 -2.72 -52.06 -22.66
N ASP A 187 -3.01 -52.04 -23.96
CA ASP A 187 -4.27 -52.60 -24.50
C ASP A 187 -4.31 -54.15 -24.43
N GLY A 188 -3.31 -54.78 -23.80
CA GLY A 188 -3.19 -56.22 -23.60
C GLY A 188 -3.04 -56.71 -22.16
N LEU A 189 -3.10 -55.86 -21.12
CA LEU A 189 -3.10 -56.33 -19.73
C LEU A 189 -4.34 -55.85 -18.97
N GLU A 190 -5.24 -56.80 -18.72
CA GLU A 190 -6.35 -56.68 -17.79
C GLU A 190 -5.89 -56.11 -16.44
N SER A 191 -6.66 -55.16 -15.90
CA SER A 191 -6.50 -54.65 -14.55
C SER A 191 -6.51 -55.81 -13.55
N VAL A 192 -5.39 -56.05 -12.85
CA VAL A 192 -5.32 -57.04 -11.77
C VAL A 192 -6.46 -56.74 -10.76
N PRO A 193 -7.37 -57.68 -10.48
CA PRO A 193 -8.46 -57.45 -9.54
C PRO A 193 -7.87 -57.18 -8.16
N ILE A 194 -8.23 -56.05 -7.56
CA ILE A 194 -7.88 -55.76 -6.16
C ILE A 194 -8.66 -56.74 -5.30
N ASP A 195 -7.97 -57.70 -4.66
CA ASP A 195 -8.59 -58.63 -3.71
C ASP A 195 -8.91 -57.89 -2.40
N TRP A 196 -10.21 -57.64 -2.20
CA TRP A 196 -10.68 -56.87 -1.05
C TRP A 196 -10.62 -57.64 0.26
N GLY A 197 -10.61 -58.99 0.23
CA GLY A 197 -10.72 -59.79 1.45
C GLY A 197 -11.92 -59.42 2.34
N ASN A 198 -12.03 -60.03 3.52
CA ASN A 198 -13.19 -59.90 4.42
C ASN A 198 -13.08 -58.65 5.31
N VAL A 199 -13.24 -57.44 4.74
CA VAL A 199 -13.22 -56.18 5.50
C VAL A 199 -14.54 -56.01 6.25
N ARG A 200 -14.54 -56.21 7.57
CA ARG A 200 -15.76 -56.19 8.41
C ARG A 200 -15.95 -54.92 9.24
N SER A 201 -14.98 -54.00 9.26
CA SER A 201 -15.08 -52.74 10.02
C SER A 201 -14.59 -51.52 9.24
N ARG A 202 -15.27 -50.38 9.44
CA ARG A 202 -14.97 -49.08 8.81
C ARG A 202 -13.57 -48.56 9.15
N SER A 203 -13.01 -48.95 10.30
CA SER A 203 -11.63 -48.61 10.68
C SER A 203 -10.59 -49.36 9.86
N GLN A 204 -10.79 -50.66 9.65
CA GLN A 204 -9.91 -51.51 8.83
C GLN A 204 -9.93 -51.08 7.36
N PHE A 205 -11.10 -50.66 6.85
CA PHE A 205 -11.21 -50.08 5.51
C PHE A 205 -10.40 -48.79 5.37
N LYS A 206 -10.47 -47.90 6.38
CA LYS A 206 -9.73 -46.64 6.41
C LYS A 206 -8.22 -46.86 6.50
N GLU A 207 -7.77 -47.86 7.26
CA GLU A 207 -6.34 -48.23 7.34
C GLU A 207 -5.83 -48.85 6.05
N LYS A 208 -6.61 -49.71 5.38
CA LYS A 208 -6.23 -50.33 4.11
C LYS A 208 -6.20 -49.32 2.96
N LEU A 209 -7.10 -48.33 2.96
CA LEU A 209 -7.02 -47.15 2.09
C LEU A 209 -5.73 -46.35 2.36
N LYS A 210 -5.41 -46.07 3.62
CA LYS A 210 -4.18 -45.36 4.00
C LYS A 210 -2.92 -46.12 3.58
N SER A 211 -2.89 -47.46 3.69
CA SER A 211 -1.74 -48.25 3.24
C SER A 211 -1.59 -48.26 1.71
N LEU A 212 -2.70 -48.30 0.97
CA LEU A 212 -2.70 -48.15 -0.49
C LEU A 212 -2.29 -46.75 -0.95
N THR A 213 -2.59 -45.72 -0.16
CA THR A 213 -2.15 -44.34 -0.46
C THR A 213 -0.66 -44.15 -0.18
N LYS A 214 -0.13 -44.76 0.90
CA LYS A 214 1.32 -44.74 1.22
C LYS A 214 2.19 -45.52 0.23
N ALA A 215 1.63 -46.54 -0.44
CA ALA A 215 2.32 -47.34 -1.45
C ALA A 215 2.27 -46.72 -2.86
N LYS A 216 1.54 -45.62 -3.05
CA LYS A 216 1.47 -44.92 -4.34
C LYS A 216 2.79 -44.18 -4.55
N LYS A 217 3.65 -44.68 -5.44
CA LYS A 217 4.79 -43.91 -5.97
C LYS A 217 4.23 -42.57 -6.46
N GLN A 218 4.88 -41.45 -6.11
CA GLN A 218 4.51 -40.14 -6.63
C GLN A 218 4.34 -40.25 -8.14
N SER A 219 3.19 -39.83 -8.66
CA SER A 219 3.01 -39.83 -10.11
C SER A 219 4.05 -38.89 -10.73
N PRO A 220 4.59 -39.17 -11.93
CA PRO A 220 5.57 -38.29 -12.58
C PRO A 220 5.04 -36.85 -12.68
N PHE A 221 3.73 -36.69 -12.86
CA PHE A 221 3.05 -35.40 -12.85
C PHE A 221 3.02 -34.70 -11.47
N GLU A 222 2.90 -35.45 -10.37
CA GLU A 222 2.96 -34.89 -9.01
C GLU A 222 4.35 -34.33 -8.69
N ALA A 223 5.42 -34.96 -9.21
CA ALA A 223 6.78 -34.43 -9.12
C ALA A 223 6.92 -33.11 -9.88
N VAL A 224 6.37 -33.01 -11.09
CA VAL A 224 6.37 -31.76 -11.88
C VAL A 224 5.55 -30.65 -11.20
N ARG A 225 4.44 -30.97 -10.53
CA ARG A 225 3.67 -29.98 -9.75
C ARG A 225 4.47 -29.42 -8.58
N GLU A 226 5.21 -30.27 -7.89
CA GLU A 226 6.06 -29.83 -6.77
C GLU A 226 7.24 -29.00 -7.28
N GLU A 227 7.84 -29.40 -8.40
CA GLU A 227 8.87 -28.60 -9.07
C GLU A 227 8.35 -27.23 -9.50
N LEU A 228 7.15 -27.17 -10.10
CA LEU A 228 6.51 -25.91 -10.48
C LEU A 228 6.22 -25.03 -9.26
N ALA A 229 5.73 -25.61 -8.16
CA ALA A 229 5.45 -24.88 -6.93
C ALA A 229 6.74 -24.28 -6.35
N GLN A 230 7.84 -25.04 -6.33
CA GLN A 230 9.16 -24.57 -5.88
C GLN A 230 9.76 -23.53 -6.84
N PHE A 231 9.53 -23.69 -8.15
CA PHE A 231 9.95 -22.73 -9.15
C PHE A 231 9.21 -21.39 -8.99
N ILE A 232 7.88 -21.40 -8.82
CA ILE A 232 7.10 -20.18 -8.55
C ILE A 232 7.59 -19.53 -7.25
N ASP A 233 7.77 -20.30 -6.18
CA ASP A 233 8.23 -19.79 -4.89
C ASP A 233 9.61 -19.12 -5.02
N LYS A 234 10.58 -19.80 -5.63
CA LYS A 234 11.95 -19.29 -5.80
C LYS A 234 11.98 -18.05 -6.70
N THR A 235 11.32 -18.10 -7.85
CA THR A 235 11.43 -17.04 -8.86
C THR A 235 10.72 -15.77 -8.42
N PHE A 236 9.51 -15.87 -7.84
CA PHE A 236 8.75 -14.68 -7.44
C PHE A 236 9.13 -14.15 -6.05
N SER A 237 9.78 -14.95 -5.18
CA SER A 237 10.30 -14.45 -3.89
C SER A 237 11.45 -13.45 -4.03
N ILE A 238 12.09 -13.39 -5.20
CA ILE A 238 13.17 -12.43 -5.51
C ILE A 238 12.60 -11.01 -5.65
N ILE A 239 11.31 -10.87 -5.98
CA ILE A 239 10.71 -9.56 -6.23
C ILE A 239 10.47 -8.83 -4.91
N SER A 240 11.13 -7.68 -4.77
CA SER A 240 11.03 -6.83 -3.59
C SER A 240 10.32 -5.51 -3.91
N PRO A 241 9.57 -4.91 -2.96
CA PRO A 241 8.98 -3.61 -3.18
C PRO A 241 10.07 -2.55 -3.41
N PRO A 242 9.79 -1.51 -4.20
CA PRO A 242 10.77 -0.46 -4.50
C PRO A 242 11.24 0.29 -3.24
N THR A 243 10.46 0.27 -2.16
CA THR A 243 10.81 0.88 -0.86
C THR A 243 12.06 0.30 -0.20
N ASN A 244 12.47 -0.90 -0.61
CA ASN A 244 13.70 -1.56 -0.16
C ASN A 244 14.94 -1.09 -0.93
N LEU A 245 14.77 -0.36 -2.03
CA LEU A 245 15.87 0.13 -2.86
C LEU A 245 16.28 1.55 -2.44
N ALA A 246 17.56 1.82 -2.58
CA ALA A 246 18.10 3.16 -2.44
C ALA A 246 17.47 4.09 -3.50
N LEU A 247 17.21 5.34 -3.12
CA LEU A 247 16.78 6.42 -4.02
C LEU A 247 15.40 6.19 -4.67
N HIS A 248 14.56 5.30 -4.15
CA HIS A 248 13.23 5.04 -4.71
C HIS A 248 12.33 6.28 -4.71
N GLU A 249 12.54 7.22 -3.79
CA GLU A 249 11.82 8.51 -3.71
C GLU A 249 12.03 9.38 -4.95
N ALA A 250 13.08 9.13 -5.75
CA ALA A 250 13.30 9.83 -7.01
C ALA A 250 12.27 9.44 -8.09
N LEU A 251 11.73 8.21 -8.05
CA LEU A 251 10.79 7.70 -9.07
C LEU A 251 9.38 7.45 -8.52
N TYR A 252 9.24 7.22 -7.21
CA TYR A 252 7.98 6.91 -6.56
C TYR A 252 7.51 8.06 -5.66
N PHE A 253 6.21 8.26 -5.60
CA PHE A 253 5.57 9.27 -4.76
C PHE A 253 4.67 8.62 -3.72
N ASP A 254 4.91 8.90 -2.44
CA ASP A 254 4.24 8.27 -1.28
C ASP A 254 3.58 9.30 -0.32
N ASP A 255 3.45 10.57 -0.70
CA ASP A 255 2.75 11.54 0.17
C ASP A 255 1.24 11.58 -0.12
N ALA A 256 0.57 10.50 0.29
CA ALA A 256 -0.88 10.40 0.18
C ALA A 256 -1.62 11.38 1.12
N LEU A 257 -0.98 11.81 2.22
CA LEU A 257 -1.59 12.71 3.20
C LEU A 257 -1.78 14.11 2.63
N VAL A 258 -0.75 14.66 1.99
CA VAL A 258 -0.84 15.96 1.30
C VAL A 258 -1.94 15.95 0.25
N LEU A 259 -2.03 14.89 -0.56
CA LEU A 259 -3.09 14.77 -1.56
C LEU A 259 -4.48 14.65 -0.93
N LYS A 260 -4.62 13.93 0.18
CA LYS A 260 -5.89 13.82 0.91
C LYS A 260 -6.36 15.19 1.40
N HIS A 261 -5.45 16.05 1.84
CA HIS A 261 -5.80 17.42 2.23
C HIS A 261 -6.32 18.27 1.06
N TYR A 262 -5.78 18.09 -0.16
CA TYR A 262 -6.26 18.81 -1.34
C TYR A 262 -7.60 18.32 -1.86
N PHE A 263 -7.79 17.00 -1.96
CA PHE A 263 -8.97 16.41 -2.61
C PHE A 263 -10.13 16.12 -1.65
N LEU A 264 -9.82 15.87 -0.38
CA LEU A 264 -10.80 15.54 0.65
C LEU A 264 -10.67 16.52 1.83
N PRO A 265 -10.89 17.83 1.60
CA PRO A 265 -10.84 18.81 2.68
C PRO A 265 -11.92 18.48 3.70
N SER A 266 -11.53 18.51 4.97
CA SER A 266 -12.43 18.29 6.11
C SER A 266 -12.56 19.58 6.94
N PRO A 267 -13.14 20.66 6.37
CA PRO A 267 -13.12 22.00 6.99
C PRO A 267 -13.80 22.00 8.36
N ARG A 268 -14.85 21.19 8.55
CA ARG A 268 -15.51 21.03 9.86
C ARG A 268 -14.56 20.48 10.92
N SER A 269 -13.80 19.44 10.59
CA SER A 269 -12.85 18.81 11.53
C SER A 269 -11.70 19.74 11.86
N VAL A 270 -11.20 20.48 10.85
CA VAL A 270 -10.14 21.49 11.05
C VAL A 270 -10.62 22.63 11.93
N LEU A 271 -11.80 23.19 11.66
CA LEU A 271 -12.39 24.26 12.48
C LEU A 271 -12.67 23.78 13.92
N HIS A 272 -13.21 22.58 14.07
CA HIS A 272 -13.42 21.98 15.39
C HIS A 272 -12.08 21.82 16.14
N GLY A 273 -11.05 21.25 15.50
CA GLY A 273 -9.73 21.11 16.09
C GLY A 273 -9.11 22.45 16.50
N ALA A 274 -9.23 23.47 15.65
CA ALA A 274 -8.73 24.81 15.92
C ALA A 274 -9.46 25.51 17.09
N LEU A 275 -10.78 25.35 17.19
CA LEU A 275 -11.59 25.96 18.26
C LEU A 275 -11.49 25.22 19.60
N VAL A 276 -11.26 23.90 19.57
CA VAL A 276 -11.05 23.10 20.80
C VAL A 276 -9.63 23.23 21.31
N ASN A 277 -8.64 23.12 20.42
CA ASN A 277 -7.22 23.18 20.75
C ASN A 277 -6.46 24.23 19.91
N PRO A 278 -6.63 25.53 20.22
CA PRO A 278 -5.96 26.60 19.49
C PRO A 278 -4.44 26.60 19.68
N GLN A 279 -3.91 25.99 20.74
CA GLN A 279 -2.47 25.91 21.01
C GLN A 279 -1.72 25.12 19.93
N ALA A 280 -2.38 24.18 19.26
CA ALA A 280 -1.81 23.45 18.14
C ALA A 280 -1.45 24.37 16.94
N TYR A 281 -2.16 25.49 16.79
CA TYR A 281 -1.98 26.44 15.68
C TYR A 281 -1.23 27.70 16.10
N LEU A 282 -1.50 28.21 17.29
CA LEU A 282 -1.02 29.51 17.79
C LEU A 282 0.22 29.39 18.68
N LYS A 283 1.06 28.36 18.48
CA LYS A 283 2.31 28.04 19.22
C LYS A 283 2.71 29.16 20.21
N SER A 284 2.54 28.93 21.52
CA SER A 284 2.86 29.85 22.64
C SER A 284 1.83 30.92 23.04
N MET A 285 0.54 30.55 23.17
CA MET A 285 -0.42 31.38 23.92
C MET A 285 -0.88 30.67 25.20
N ASP A 286 -0.58 31.28 26.35
CA ASP A 286 -1.08 30.86 27.67
C ASP A 286 -2.57 31.18 27.86
N VAL A 287 -3.12 32.06 27.03
CA VAL A 287 -4.52 32.52 27.10
C VAL A 287 -5.35 31.92 25.98
N LEU A 288 -6.49 31.31 26.34
CA LEU A 288 -7.46 30.77 25.40
C LEU A 288 -8.18 31.92 24.66
N PRO A 289 -8.22 31.93 23.31
CA PRO A 289 -8.98 32.93 22.56
C PRO A 289 -10.48 32.92 22.91
N ASP A 290 -11.10 34.10 22.90
CA ASP A 290 -12.53 34.28 23.24
C ASP A 290 -13.44 33.36 22.41
N LEU A 291 -13.19 33.27 21.11
CA LEU A 291 -13.95 32.42 20.20
C LEU A 291 -13.86 30.94 20.57
N SER A 292 -12.68 30.49 21.01
CA SER A 292 -12.45 29.11 21.48
C SER A 292 -13.14 28.86 22.83
N LEU A 293 -13.15 29.83 23.73
CA LEU A 293 -13.87 29.74 25.01
C LEU A 293 -15.39 29.66 24.79
N ALA A 294 -15.94 30.58 23.99
CA ALA A 294 -17.36 30.56 23.62
C ALA A 294 -17.72 29.24 22.93
N TYR A 295 -16.87 28.75 22.04
CA TYR A 295 -17.05 27.45 21.40
C TYR A 295 -17.04 26.29 22.41
N LYS A 296 -16.15 26.23 23.38
CA LYS A 296 -16.18 25.13 24.37
C LYS A 296 -17.50 25.12 25.16
N LEU A 297 -17.94 26.29 25.61
CA LEU A 297 -19.21 26.45 26.31
C LEU A 297 -20.43 26.11 25.43
N HIS A 298 -20.38 26.42 24.12
CA HIS A 298 -21.47 26.05 23.20
C HIS A 298 -21.62 24.52 23.03
N LEU A 299 -20.52 23.75 23.20
CA LEU A 299 -20.53 22.30 23.09
C LEU A 299 -21.21 21.65 24.30
N GLU A 300 -21.05 22.23 25.49
CA GLU A 300 -21.72 21.86 26.75
C GLU A 300 -23.22 22.19 26.71
N GLY A 301 -23.58 23.22 25.94
CA GLY A 301 -24.96 23.63 25.69
C GLY A 301 -25.78 22.60 24.90
N GLY A 302 -27.06 22.51 25.25
CA GLY A 302 -28.05 21.72 24.53
C GLY A 302 -28.47 22.32 23.18
N LYS A 303 -29.56 21.81 22.60
CA LYS A 303 -30.08 22.25 21.30
C LYS A 303 -30.50 23.73 21.27
N LEU A 304 -30.97 24.25 22.41
CA LEU A 304 -31.29 25.65 22.62
C LEU A 304 -30.43 26.14 23.78
N ILE A 305 -29.60 27.14 23.52
CA ILE A 305 -28.65 27.70 24.49
C ILE A 305 -29.21 29.03 24.98
N ASN A 306 -29.36 29.19 26.28
CA ASN A 306 -29.73 30.46 26.90
C ASN A 306 -28.53 31.42 26.82
N LEU A 307 -28.73 32.61 26.23
CA LEU A 307 -27.67 33.59 26.06
C LEU A 307 -27.16 34.15 27.39
N TYR A 308 -28.04 34.31 28.38
CA TYR A 308 -27.66 34.84 29.69
C TYR A 308 -26.74 33.87 30.44
N ASP A 309 -27.16 32.61 30.56
CA ASP A 309 -26.37 31.57 31.24
C ASP A 309 -25.01 31.36 30.53
N TRP A 310 -25.01 31.39 29.20
CA TRP A 310 -23.77 31.26 28.42
C TRP A 310 -22.81 32.45 28.63
N MET A 311 -23.34 33.68 28.71
CA MET A 311 -22.55 34.88 29.00
C MET A 311 -21.99 34.85 30.43
N GLU A 312 -22.78 34.40 31.41
CA GLU A 312 -22.29 34.24 32.80
C GLU A 312 -21.17 33.20 32.89
N SER A 313 -21.31 32.04 32.24
CA SER A 313 -20.24 31.04 32.17
C SER A 313 -18.98 31.58 31.50
N PHE A 314 -19.14 32.33 30.40
CA PHE A 314 -18.02 32.97 29.69
C PHE A 314 -17.29 33.97 30.59
N ARG A 315 -18.04 34.83 31.28
CA ARG A 315 -17.49 35.83 32.20
C ARG A 315 -16.79 35.19 33.40
N SER A 316 -17.36 34.13 33.96
CA SER A 316 -16.76 33.36 35.06
C SER A 316 -15.38 32.81 34.67
N MET A 317 -15.29 32.18 33.50
CA MET A 317 -14.03 31.61 33.00
C MET A 317 -12.97 32.67 32.67
N LYS A 318 -13.37 33.83 32.12
CA LYS A 318 -12.44 34.90 31.77
C LYS A 318 -11.91 35.68 32.98
N THR A 319 -12.73 35.82 34.03
CA THR A 319 -12.36 36.53 35.26
C THR A 319 -11.75 35.63 36.34
N ALA A 320 -11.64 34.31 36.10
CA ALA A 320 -11.09 33.35 37.04
C ALA A 320 -9.65 33.65 37.49
N HIS A 321 -8.88 34.38 36.68
CA HIS A 321 -7.48 34.74 36.95
C HIS A 321 -7.27 36.23 37.24
N ASP A 322 -8.32 37.05 37.26
CA ASP A 322 -8.23 38.52 37.40
C ASP A 322 -8.98 38.98 38.66
N SER A 323 -8.25 39.50 39.66
CA SER A 323 -8.77 39.81 41.00
C SER A 323 -9.40 41.21 41.13
N GLY A 324 -9.36 42.03 40.06
CA GLY A 324 -9.92 43.38 40.06
C GLY A 324 -11.18 43.49 39.22
N ARG A 325 -12.36 43.46 39.86
CA ARG A 325 -13.66 43.74 39.22
C ARG A 325 -13.86 45.25 39.06
N SER A 326 -14.03 45.72 37.83
CA SER A 326 -14.50 47.09 37.53
C SER A 326 -15.65 47.04 36.54
N SER A 327 -16.57 48.01 36.64
CA SER A 327 -17.75 48.08 35.75
C SER A 327 -17.36 48.18 34.27
N ASP A 328 -16.20 48.75 33.96
CA ASP A 328 -15.73 48.87 32.57
C ASP A 328 -15.16 47.56 32.04
N LYS A 329 -14.46 46.77 32.88
CA LYS A 329 -14.01 45.42 32.52
C LYS A 329 -15.20 44.51 32.25
N ASP A 330 -16.26 44.63 33.02
CA ASP A 330 -17.47 43.83 32.85
C ASP A 330 -18.17 44.10 31.51
N ARG A 331 -18.27 45.38 31.11
CA ARG A 331 -18.78 45.76 29.79
C ARG A 331 -17.91 45.27 28.64
N LEU A 332 -16.59 45.24 28.85
CA LEU A 332 -15.64 44.74 27.86
C LEU A 332 -15.79 43.23 27.66
N VAL A 333 -15.93 42.46 28.75
CA VAL A 333 -16.19 41.01 28.67
C VAL A 333 -17.52 40.71 27.99
N GLU A 334 -18.55 41.52 28.24
CA GLU A 334 -19.84 41.42 27.56
C GLU A 334 -19.71 41.68 26.05
N ALA A 335 -18.97 42.72 25.64
CA ALA A 335 -18.72 43.01 24.23
C ALA A 335 -17.94 41.89 23.53
N GLU A 336 -16.94 41.31 24.19
CA GLU A 336 -16.15 40.18 23.67
C GLU A 336 -16.98 38.91 23.53
N PHE A 337 -17.88 38.65 24.47
CA PHE A 337 -18.85 37.56 24.36
C PHE A 337 -19.73 37.74 23.13
N PHE A 338 -20.37 38.91 22.95
CA PHE A 338 -21.23 39.15 21.79
C PHE A 338 -20.46 39.07 20.47
N ARG A 339 -19.20 39.52 20.44
CA ARG A 339 -18.31 39.31 19.28
C ARG A 339 -18.14 37.82 18.99
N ALA A 340 -17.77 37.02 19.98
CA ALA A 340 -17.56 35.58 19.82
C ALA A 340 -18.85 34.85 19.39
N VAL A 341 -20.01 35.21 19.94
CA VAL A 341 -21.31 34.65 19.51
C VAL A 341 -21.62 35.01 18.05
N THR A 342 -21.33 36.25 17.64
CA THR A 342 -21.53 36.70 16.25
C THR A 342 -20.61 35.95 15.29
N GLU A 343 -19.35 35.72 15.67
CA GLU A 343 -18.41 34.90 14.90
C GLU A 343 -18.87 33.44 14.80
N LEU A 344 -19.37 32.85 15.90
CA LEU A 344 -19.97 31.50 15.88
C LEU A 344 -21.23 31.44 15.01
N GLN A 345 -22.02 32.51 14.98
CA GLN A 345 -23.17 32.61 14.08
C GLN A 345 -22.73 32.70 12.62
N PHE A 346 -21.69 33.49 12.32
CA PHE A 346 -21.11 33.61 10.98
C PHE A 346 -20.55 32.27 10.48
N LEU A 347 -19.87 31.51 11.35
CA LEU A 347 -19.38 30.16 11.07
C LEU A 347 -20.49 29.10 10.99
N GLY A 348 -21.75 29.46 11.31
CA GLY A 348 -22.89 28.56 11.24
C GLY A 348 -23.01 27.57 12.39
N TYR A 349 -22.35 27.80 13.53
CA TYR A 349 -22.49 26.96 14.74
C TYR A 349 -23.76 27.26 15.52
N VAL A 350 -24.20 28.52 15.53
CA VAL A 350 -25.42 28.99 16.21
C VAL A 350 -26.30 29.81 15.27
N LYS A 351 -27.60 29.85 15.55
CA LYS A 351 -28.57 30.65 14.79
C LYS A 351 -29.58 31.28 15.75
N SER A 352 -30.00 32.51 15.46
CA SER A 352 -31.11 33.13 16.19
C SER A 352 -32.41 32.32 16.02
N THR A 353 -33.19 32.23 17.09
CA THR A 353 -34.44 31.46 17.11
C THR A 353 -35.55 32.25 17.78
N LYS A 354 -36.77 32.09 17.28
CA LYS A 354 -37.99 32.67 17.87
C LYS A 354 -38.73 31.68 18.79
N ARG A 355 -38.18 30.48 18.99
CA ARG A 355 -38.84 29.40 19.78
C ARG A 355 -38.87 29.71 21.28
N LYS A 356 -37.83 30.37 21.79
CA LYS A 356 -37.71 30.84 23.18
C LYS A 356 -37.02 32.19 23.15
N THR A 357 -37.46 33.11 24.00
CA THR A 357 -36.83 34.42 24.20
C THR A 357 -35.42 34.22 24.75
N ASP A 358 -34.46 35.05 24.30
CA ASP A 358 -33.07 35.04 24.78
C ASP A 358 -32.31 33.71 24.57
N HIS A 359 -32.74 32.90 23.60
CA HIS A 359 -32.07 31.66 23.24
C HIS A 359 -31.50 31.72 21.81
N VAL A 360 -30.42 30.98 21.60
CA VAL A 360 -29.89 30.62 20.27
C VAL A 360 -30.04 29.14 20.02
N ALA A 361 -30.27 28.76 18.76
CA ALA A 361 -30.32 27.37 18.34
C ALA A 361 -28.93 26.91 17.90
N ARG A 362 -28.49 25.78 18.42
CA ARG A 362 -27.27 25.11 17.97
C ARG A 362 -27.53 24.38 16.65
N MET A 363 -26.64 24.57 15.68
CA MET A 363 -26.78 24.04 14.32
C MET A 363 -25.91 22.80 14.06
N THR A 364 -25.03 22.44 14.99
CA THR A 364 -24.10 21.31 14.86
C THR A 364 -24.42 20.17 15.83
N TRP A 365 -24.18 18.95 15.37
CA TRP A 365 -24.30 17.72 16.18
C TRP A 365 -22.95 17.31 16.78
N GLY A 366 -22.97 16.76 18.01
CA GLY A 366 -21.81 16.22 18.75
C GLY A 366 -21.60 16.90 20.11
N SER A 367 -21.93 16.24 21.21
CA SER A 367 -21.42 16.63 22.53
C SER A 367 -19.91 16.36 22.58
N CYS A 368 -19.18 17.04 23.47
CA CYS A 368 -17.82 16.61 23.83
C CYS A 368 -17.81 15.13 24.23
#